data_AF-A0A2N1HG02-F1
#
_entry.id   AF-A0A2N1HG02-F1
#
_cell.length_a   1.000
_cell.length_b   1.000
_cell.length_c   1.000
_cell.angle_alpha   90.00
_cell.angle_beta   90.00
_cell.angle_gamma   90.00
#
_symmetry.space_group_name_H-M   'P 1'
#
loop_
_entity.id
_entity.type
_entity.pdbx_description
1 polymer ?
#
loop_
_entity_poly.entity_id
_entity_poly.type
_entity_poly.pdbx_seq_one_letter_code
_entity_poly.pdbx_strand_id
1 'polypeptide(L)'
;MAKGTKYVSKVPDEHGFIEWSTEENLIWQELFTRQIACIKDKACDEYHEGLAKLNLPTDRIPQLDEVSKVLKVSTGWECYPVPALIGFGEFFRLLSEKKFPVATFIRSREEMDYLQEPDIFHEIFGHCPLLTNSSFANYTEAYGKMGLNATKEQRVFLARLYWFTIEFGLLDTPKGLRIYGGGVLSSPGETDYAMNNTDVDRKPFDILDVLRTPYRIDIMQPIYYMLTKVSDLDEIRKFEVDDIMELVTQAEALGLHDAKFPVKQAS
;
A
#
# COMPACT_ATOMS: atom_id res chain seq x y z
N MET A 1 -1.57 8.68 23.23
CA MET A 1 -0.96 9.83 22.54
C MET A 1 -0.13 9.28 21.40
N ALA A 2 -0.42 9.64 20.15
CA ALA A 2 0.47 9.28 19.05
C ALA A 2 1.82 9.94 19.34
N LYS A 3 2.90 9.15 19.45
CA LYS A 3 4.25 9.70 19.47
C LYS A 3 4.40 10.51 18.18
N GLY A 4 4.79 11.77 18.29
CA GLY A 4 5.05 12.58 17.10
C GLY A 4 6.12 11.89 16.24
N THR A 5 5.95 11.94 14.93
CA THR A 5 6.98 11.49 14.00
C THR A 5 8.24 12.34 14.17
N LYS A 6 9.42 11.73 14.05
CA LYS A 6 10.69 12.49 13.93
C LYS A 6 10.89 13.05 12.52
N TYR A 7 10.07 12.62 11.56
CA TYR A 7 10.13 13.01 10.18
C TYR A 7 9.27 14.23 9.91
N VAL A 8 9.80 15.12 9.09
CA VAL A 8 9.09 16.29 8.59
C VAL A 8 9.13 16.21 7.08
N SER A 9 7.95 15.99 6.47
CA SER A 9 7.77 16.06 5.02
C SER A 9 8.34 17.37 4.47
N LYS A 10 9.13 17.26 3.41
CA LYS A 10 9.61 18.43 2.67
C LYS A 10 8.45 19.09 1.94
N VAL A 11 8.35 20.41 2.04
CA VAL A 11 7.37 21.17 1.29
C VAL A 11 7.94 21.46 -0.10
N PRO A 12 7.27 21.08 -1.19
CA PRO A 12 7.70 21.47 -2.53
C PRO A 12 7.73 22.99 -2.70
N ASP A 13 8.62 23.49 -3.56
CA ASP A 13 8.65 24.92 -3.90
C ASP A 13 7.46 25.34 -4.80
N GLU A 14 7.46 26.59 -5.27
CA GLU A 14 6.40 27.13 -6.14
C GLU A 14 6.27 26.43 -7.49
N HIS A 15 7.26 25.61 -7.87
CA HIS A 15 7.27 24.79 -9.08
C HIS A 15 7.02 23.31 -8.79
N GLY A 16 6.72 22.94 -7.54
CA GLY A 16 6.53 21.55 -7.14
C GLY A 16 7.83 20.76 -6.99
N PHE A 17 8.99 21.42 -7.01
CA PHE A 17 10.29 20.78 -6.89
C PHE A 17 10.65 20.56 -5.41
N ILE A 18 11.22 19.39 -5.12
CA ILE A 18 11.76 19.04 -3.80
C ILE A 18 13.27 18.88 -3.91
N GLU A 19 14.00 19.67 -3.12
CA GLU A 19 15.45 19.51 -2.99
C GLU A 19 15.78 18.31 -2.08
N TRP A 20 16.28 17.24 -2.68
CA TRP A 20 16.81 16.06 -1.98
C TRP A 20 18.32 16.16 -1.86
N SER A 21 18.84 15.99 -0.65
CA SER A 21 20.27 15.96 -0.38
C SER A 21 20.93 14.74 -1.01
N THR A 22 22.26 14.79 -1.16
CA THR A 22 23.05 13.65 -1.65
C THR A 22 22.83 12.39 -0.81
N GLU A 23 22.69 12.54 0.51
CA GLU A 23 22.47 11.42 1.43
C GLU A 23 21.07 10.81 1.25
N GLU A 24 20.03 11.62 1.09
CA GLU A 24 18.66 11.12 0.85
C GLU A 24 18.58 10.37 -0.50
N ASN A 25 19.25 10.86 -1.53
CA ASN A 25 19.35 10.16 -2.82
C ASN A 25 20.14 8.84 -2.70
N LEU A 26 21.19 8.81 -1.88
CA LEU A 26 21.96 7.58 -1.63
C LEU A 26 21.14 6.53 -0.86
N ILE A 27 20.33 6.96 0.12
CA ILE A 27 19.37 6.08 0.80
C ILE A 27 18.38 5.50 -0.21
N TRP A 28 17.81 6.31 -1.09
CA TRP A 28 16.95 5.82 -2.17
C TRP A 28 17.65 4.78 -3.05
N GLN A 29 18.89 5.06 -3.48
CA GLN A 29 19.66 4.15 -4.33
C GLN A 29 19.88 2.79 -3.66
N GLU A 30 20.25 2.79 -2.38
CA GLU A 30 20.44 1.58 -1.58
C GLU A 30 19.14 0.78 -1.46
N LEU A 31 18.03 1.46 -1.12
CA LEU A 31 16.68 0.89 -1.04
C LEU A 31 16.22 0.29 -2.37
N PHE A 32 16.41 1.02 -3.47
CA PHE A 32 15.99 0.59 -4.80
C PHE A 32 16.80 -0.62 -5.27
N THR A 33 18.13 -0.55 -5.15
CA THR A 33 19.05 -1.60 -5.62
C THR A 33 18.79 -2.92 -4.91
N ARG A 34 18.66 -2.90 -3.57
CA ARG A 34 18.36 -4.12 -2.81
C ARG A 34 16.99 -4.68 -3.17
N GLN A 35 15.98 -3.81 -3.31
CA GLN A 35 14.61 -4.28 -3.45
C GLN A 35 14.31 -4.84 -4.84
N ILE A 36 14.92 -4.29 -5.90
CA ILE A 36 14.89 -4.91 -7.24
C ILE A 36 15.44 -6.34 -7.21
N ALA A 37 16.52 -6.59 -6.46
CA ALA A 37 17.04 -7.94 -6.30
C ALA A 37 16.09 -8.84 -5.49
N CYS A 38 15.48 -8.31 -4.43
CA CYS A 38 14.55 -9.05 -3.57
C CYS A 38 13.30 -9.52 -4.34
N ILE A 39 12.76 -8.72 -5.25
CA ILE A 39 11.44 -8.95 -5.85
C ILE A 39 11.45 -9.62 -7.23
N LYS A 40 12.63 -9.87 -7.83
CA LYS A 40 12.81 -10.32 -9.23
C LYS A 40 11.88 -11.45 -9.71
N ASP A 41 11.61 -12.43 -8.87
CA ASP A 41 10.71 -13.57 -9.18
C ASP A 41 9.60 -13.70 -8.12
N LYS A 42 9.34 -12.62 -7.36
CA LYS A 42 8.39 -12.58 -6.25
C LYS A 42 7.26 -11.56 -6.46
N ALA A 43 7.56 -10.40 -7.04
CA ALA A 43 6.51 -9.45 -7.43
C ALA A 43 5.69 -9.99 -8.61
N CYS A 44 4.43 -9.60 -8.69
CA CYS A 44 3.55 -9.96 -9.81
C CYS A 44 4.00 -9.35 -11.14
N ASP A 45 3.61 -9.97 -12.24
CA ASP A 45 3.97 -9.54 -13.60
C ASP A 45 3.44 -8.11 -13.86
N GLU A 46 2.24 -7.78 -13.36
CA GLU A 46 1.62 -6.45 -13.46
C GLU A 46 2.43 -5.35 -12.76
N TYR A 47 3.08 -5.67 -11.64
CA TYR A 47 3.96 -4.73 -10.94
C TYR A 47 5.24 -4.47 -11.76
N HIS A 48 5.84 -5.52 -12.33
CA HIS A 48 7.01 -5.37 -13.21
C HIS A 48 6.71 -4.57 -14.47
N GLU A 49 5.53 -4.75 -15.07
CA GLU A 49 5.05 -3.89 -16.17
C GLU A 49 4.95 -2.42 -15.73
N GLY A 50 4.43 -2.18 -14.53
CA GLY A 50 4.34 -0.85 -13.95
C GLY A 50 5.69 -0.19 -13.70
N LEU A 51 6.67 -0.93 -13.18
CA LEU A 51 8.04 -0.44 -13.01
C LEU A 51 8.66 -0.03 -14.35
N ALA A 52 8.45 -0.83 -15.40
CA ALA A 52 8.94 -0.53 -16.74
C ALA A 52 8.30 0.75 -17.31
N LYS A 53 7.00 0.98 -17.07
CA LYS A 53 6.30 2.22 -17.47
C LYS A 53 6.83 3.44 -16.73
N LEU A 54 7.00 3.33 -15.41
CA LEU A 54 7.47 4.45 -14.58
C LEU A 54 8.92 4.82 -14.88
N ASN A 55 9.76 3.84 -15.24
CA ASN A 55 11.19 4.03 -15.50
C ASN A 55 11.86 4.88 -14.40
N LEU A 56 11.65 4.46 -13.15
CA LEU A 56 12.11 5.19 -11.97
C LEU A 56 13.64 5.34 -11.98
N PRO A 57 14.18 6.51 -11.59
CA PRO A 57 15.61 6.67 -11.39
C PRO A 57 16.10 5.75 -10.28
N THR A 58 17.22 5.08 -10.51
CA THR A 58 17.78 4.11 -9.56
C THR A 58 18.76 4.75 -8.58
N ASP A 59 19.17 6.00 -8.81
CA ASP A 59 20.28 6.70 -8.14
C ASP A 59 19.86 8.00 -7.44
N ARG A 60 18.58 8.37 -7.54
CA ARG A 60 18.00 9.55 -6.88
C ARG A 60 16.51 9.36 -6.63
N ILE A 61 15.97 10.10 -5.68
CA ILE A 61 14.52 10.18 -5.45
C ILE A 61 13.89 10.89 -6.68
N PRO A 62 12.84 10.33 -7.30
CA PRO A 62 12.13 11.00 -8.39
C PRO A 62 11.35 12.21 -7.86
N GLN A 63 11.21 13.24 -8.70
CA GLN A 63 10.23 14.29 -8.43
C GLN A 63 8.82 13.73 -8.63
N LEU A 64 7.86 14.20 -7.84
CA LEU A 64 6.48 13.70 -7.92
C LEU A 64 5.87 13.90 -9.32
N ASP A 65 6.20 15.01 -9.98
CA ASP A 65 5.74 15.30 -11.34
C ASP A 65 6.25 14.31 -12.40
N GLU A 66 7.46 13.76 -12.21
CA GLU A 66 8.01 12.73 -13.10
C GLU A 66 7.15 11.46 -13.06
N VAL A 67 6.74 11.05 -11.85
CA VAL A 67 5.87 9.89 -11.64
C VAL A 67 4.42 10.19 -12.06
N SER A 68 3.88 11.32 -11.62
CA SER A 68 2.52 11.78 -11.93
C SER A 68 2.26 11.88 -13.43
N LYS A 69 3.24 12.32 -14.23
CA LYS A 69 3.10 12.37 -15.70
C LYS A 69 2.79 10.99 -16.29
N VAL A 70 3.45 9.94 -15.80
CA VAL A 70 3.23 8.56 -16.26
C VAL A 70 1.89 8.02 -15.75
N LEU A 71 1.55 8.28 -14.49
CA LEU A 71 0.28 7.88 -13.90
C LEU A 71 -0.92 8.51 -14.64
N LYS A 72 -0.83 9.80 -14.98
CA LYS A 72 -1.88 10.54 -15.69
C LYS A 72 -2.18 9.92 -17.05
N VAL A 73 -1.16 9.58 -17.84
CA VAL A 73 -1.36 8.97 -19.16
C VAL A 73 -1.78 7.51 -19.09
N SER A 74 -1.45 6.80 -18.01
CA SER A 74 -1.78 5.38 -17.84
C SER A 74 -3.21 5.17 -17.34
N THR A 75 -3.59 5.88 -16.29
CA THR A 75 -4.83 5.62 -15.54
C THR A 75 -5.51 6.90 -15.04
N GLY A 76 -4.97 8.08 -15.31
CA GLY A 76 -5.48 9.37 -14.82
C GLY A 76 -5.14 9.65 -13.36
N TRP A 77 -4.26 8.87 -12.74
CA TRP A 77 -3.79 9.09 -11.36
C TRP A 77 -2.66 10.11 -11.29
N GLU A 78 -2.45 10.70 -10.11
CA GLU A 78 -1.29 11.53 -9.81
C GLU A 78 -0.80 11.34 -8.37
N CYS A 79 0.48 11.53 -8.13
CA CYS A 79 1.03 11.66 -6.78
C CYS A 79 0.63 13.02 -6.20
N TYR A 80 0.26 13.05 -4.92
CA TYR A 80 -0.13 14.27 -4.22
C TYR A 80 0.71 14.42 -2.95
N PRO A 81 1.55 15.47 -2.82
CA PRO A 81 2.41 15.66 -1.67
C PRO A 81 1.58 15.89 -0.41
N VAL A 82 1.89 15.16 0.66
CA VAL A 82 1.22 15.30 1.96
C VAL A 82 2.23 15.43 3.11
N PRO A 83 1.83 16.02 4.25
CA PRO A 83 2.58 15.85 5.49
C PRO A 83 2.69 14.37 5.85
N ALA A 84 3.60 14.03 6.76
CA ALA A 84 3.89 12.65 7.15
C ALA A 84 2.65 11.81 7.51
N LEU A 85 1.59 12.46 8.02
CA LEU A 85 0.30 11.83 8.31
C LEU A 85 -0.87 12.75 7.93
N ILE A 86 -1.91 12.17 7.33
CA ILE A 86 -3.19 12.83 7.05
C ILE A 86 -4.35 12.08 7.72
N GLY A 87 -5.46 12.78 7.97
CA GLY A 87 -6.65 12.15 8.52
C GLY A 87 -7.37 11.27 7.49
N PHE A 88 -8.06 10.23 7.95
CA PHE A 88 -8.79 9.28 7.08
C PHE A 88 -9.73 9.96 6.08
N GLY A 89 -10.47 10.99 6.49
CA GLY A 89 -11.38 11.70 5.58
C GLY A 89 -10.65 12.31 4.37
N GLU A 90 -9.47 12.89 4.60
CA GLU A 90 -8.66 13.45 3.53
C GLU A 90 -8.02 12.36 2.66
N PHE A 91 -7.56 11.26 3.28
CA PHE A 91 -7.04 10.11 2.55
C PHE A 91 -8.07 9.54 1.56
N PHE A 92 -9.30 9.29 2.02
CA PHE A 92 -10.39 8.81 1.16
C PHE A 92 -10.75 9.82 0.06
N ARG A 93 -10.80 11.11 0.38
CA ARG A 93 -11.04 12.18 -0.60
C ARG A 93 -10.00 12.17 -1.71
N LEU A 94 -8.72 12.15 -1.36
CA LEU A 94 -7.62 12.12 -2.33
C LEU A 94 -7.71 10.90 -3.25
N LEU A 95 -7.90 9.68 -2.70
CA LEU A 95 -8.05 8.48 -3.52
C LEU A 95 -9.27 8.55 -4.45
N SER A 96 -10.40 9.10 -3.99
CA SER A 96 -11.61 9.26 -4.82
C SER A 96 -11.42 10.23 -5.99
N GLU A 97 -10.46 11.15 -5.86
CA GLU A 97 -10.04 12.12 -6.88
C GLU A 97 -8.83 11.64 -7.69
N LYS A 98 -8.45 10.35 -7.56
CA LYS A 98 -7.27 9.74 -8.21
C LYS A 98 -5.95 10.41 -7.86
N LYS A 99 -5.87 10.94 -6.64
CA LYS A 99 -4.67 11.52 -6.04
C LYS A 99 -4.12 10.56 -5.01
N PHE A 100 -2.95 10.00 -5.26
CA PHE A 100 -2.28 9.10 -4.33
C PHE A 100 -1.42 9.92 -3.36
N PRO A 101 -1.73 9.94 -2.05
CA PRO A 101 -0.97 10.70 -1.06
C PRO A 101 0.45 10.18 -0.96
N VAL A 102 1.45 11.07 -1.04
CA VAL A 102 2.86 10.71 -0.88
C VAL A 102 3.48 11.59 0.21
N ALA A 103 3.91 10.98 1.31
CA ALA A 103 4.69 11.68 2.32
C ALA A 103 6.07 12.03 1.75
N THR A 104 6.40 13.32 1.73
CA THR A 104 7.62 13.84 1.09
C THR A 104 8.83 13.83 2.00
N PHE A 105 9.10 12.70 2.65
CA PHE A 105 10.34 12.42 3.38
C PHE A 105 10.84 11.02 3.03
N ILE A 106 12.14 10.77 3.25
CA ILE A 106 12.71 9.42 3.15
C ILE A 106 13.23 8.98 4.53
N ARG A 107 13.16 7.68 4.82
CA ARG A 107 13.65 7.12 6.07
C ARG A 107 15.12 7.41 6.33
N SER A 108 15.51 7.41 7.61
CA SER A 108 16.91 7.53 8.02
C SER A 108 17.69 6.23 7.79
N ARG A 109 19.03 6.29 7.80
CA ARG A 109 19.87 5.08 7.74
C ARG A 109 19.63 4.10 8.89
N GLU A 110 19.26 4.59 10.08
CA GLU A 110 18.96 3.74 11.24
C GLU A 110 17.68 2.91 11.04
N GLU A 111 16.76 3.38 10.19
CA GLU A 111 15.48 2.73 9.87
C GLU A 111 15.47 2.16 8.45
N MET A 112 16.65 1.93 7.86
CA MET A 112 16.77 1.41 6.50
C MET A 112 15.94 0.13 6.31
N ASP A 113 15.99 -0.78 7.29
CA ASP A 113 15.33 -2.09 7.20
C ASP A 113 13.86 -2.08 7.59
N TYR A 114 13.43 -1.15 8.44
CA TYR A 114 12.05 -1.03 8.87
C TYR A 114 11.75 0.37 9.38
N LEU A 115 10.67 0.95 8.86
CA LEU A 115 10.07 2.18 9.35
C LEU A 115 8.56 1.94 9.50
N GLN A 116 8.00 2.34 10.64
CA GLN A 116 6.56 2.18 10.89
C GLN A 116 5.71 3.14 10.05
N GLU A 117 6.23 4.33 9.76
CA GLU A 117 5.57 5.35 8.95
C GLU A 117 5.89 5.13 7.46
N PRO A 118 4.90 5.28 6.55
CA PRO A 118 5.18 5.19 5.13
C PRO A 118 5.98 6.41 4.67
N ASP A 119 7.15 6.16 4.06
CA ASP A 119 8.00 7.17 3.47
C ASP A 119 7.87 7.20 1.94
N ILE A 120 8.54 8.15 1.28
CA ILE A 120 8.46 8.31 -0.17
C ILE A 120 8.87 7.05 -0.95
N PHE A 121 9.77 6.22 -0.40
CA PHE A 121 10.16 4.96 -1.02
C PHE A 121 9.00 3.95 -0.97
N HIS A 122 8.34 3.79 0.18
CA HIS A 122 7.16 2.95 0.30
C HIS A 122 6.07 3.33 -0.72
N GLU A 123 5.77 4.63 -0.84
CA GLU A 123 4.70 5.09 -1.71
C GLU A 123 5.04 4.95 -3.20
N ILE A 124 6.24 5.43 -3.61
CA ILE A 124 6.62 5.46 -5.02
C ILE A 124 7.07 4.08 -5.51
N PHE A 125 7.87 3.35 -4.73
CA PHE A 125 8.33 2.03 -5.14
C PHE A 125 7.27 0.96 -4.90
N GLY A 126 6.58 1.00 -3.74
CA GLY A 126 5.62 -0.02 -3.35
C GLY A 126 4.31 0.05 -4.14
N HIS A 127 3.72 1.24 -4.28
CA HIS A 127 2.34 1.39 -4.78
C HIS A 127 2.25 1.95 -6.20
N CYS A 128 3.04 2.96 -6.54
CA CYS A 128 2.89 3.67 -7.83
C CYS A 128 3.03 2.79 -9.09
N PRO A 129 3.87 1.72 -9.13
CA PRO A 129 3.93 0.85 -10.31
C PRO A 129 2.56 0.25 -10.64
N LEU A 130 1.82 -0.22 -9.63
CA LEU A 130 0.49 -0.82 -9.83
C LEU A 130 -0.60 0.23 -10.10
N LEU A 131 -0.41 1.50 -9.73
CA LEU A 131 -1.31 2.58 -10.16
C LEU A 131 -1.26 2.82 -11.68
N THR A 132 -0.29 2.27 -12.41
CA THR A 132 -0.30 2.25 -13.89
C THR A 132 -1.20 1.14 -14.47
N ASN A 133 -1.66 0.20 -13.65
CA ASN A 133 -2.55 -0.90 -14.03
C ASN A 133 -4.02 -0.48 -13.81
N SER A 134 -4.88 -0.64 -14.82
CA SER A 134 -6.26 -0.15 -14.75
C SER A 134 -7.11 -0.83 -13.67
N SER A 135 -6.98 -2.14 -13.46
CA SER A 135 -7.79 -2.85 -12.45
C SER A 135 -7.43 -2.38 -11.05
N PHE A 136 -6.13 -2.32 -10.74
CA PHE A 136 -5.65 -1.82 -9.45
C PHE A 136 -6.01 -0.35 -9.24
N ALA A 137 -5.72 0.51 -10.22
CA ALA A 137 -6.01 1.95 -10.14
C ALA A 137 -7.51 2.25 -9.96
N ASN A 138 -8.38 1.52 -10.67
CA ASN A 138 -9.82 1.71 -10.55
C ASN A 138 -10.36 1.18 -9.21
N TYR A 139 -9.80 0.08 -8.70
CA TYR A 139 -10.11 -0.43 -7.37
C TYR A 139 -9.72 0.58 -6.28
N THR A 140 -8.52 1.16 -6.35
CA THR A 140 -8.07 2.17 -5.37
C THR A 140 -8.95 3.43 -5.41
N GLU A 141 -9.46 3.82 -6.57
CA GLU A 141 -10.40 4.95 -6.72
C GLU A 141 -11.75 4.61 -6.07
N ALA A 142 -12.28 3.42 -6.35
CA ALA A 142 -13.52 2.92 -5.76
C ALA A 142 -13.40 2.82 -4.22
N TYR A 143 -12.28 2.31 -3.72
CA TYR A 143 -11.97 2.30 -2.29
C TYR A 143 -12.00 3.71 -1.68
N GLY A 144 -11.41 4.70 -2.35
CA GLY A 144 -11.50 6.11 -1.96
C GLY A 144 -12.96 6.57 -1.78
N LYS A 145 -13.82 6.24 -2.75
CA LYS A 145 -15.25 6.59 -2.74
C LYS A 145 -16.02 5.91 -1.59
N MET A 146 -15.70 4.66 -1.26
CA MET A 146 -16.34 3.91 -0.15
C MET A 146 -16.19 4.64 1.19
N GLY A 147 -15.07 5.32 1.43
CA GLY A 147 -14.79 5.95 2.73
C GLY A 147 -15.26 7.40 2.89
N LEU A 148 -15.77 8.04 1.83
CA LEU A 148 -16.19 9.45 1.85
C LEU A 148 -17.28 9.70 2.90
N ASN A 149 -18.35 8.90 2.86
CA ASN A 149 -19.50 9.01 3.77
C ASN A 149 -19.52 7.94 4.88
N ALA A 150 -18.47 7.12 4.97
CA ALA A 150 -18.39 6.06 5.96
C ALA A 150 -18.26 6.62 7.39
N THR A 151 -18.93 5.97 8.34
CA THR A 151 -18.76 6.22 9.77
C THR A 151 -17.34 5.88 10.24
N LYS A 152 -16.99 6.28 11.46
CA LYS A 152 -15.68 5.95 12.03
C LYS A 152 -15.47 4.43 12.11
N GLU A 153 -16.51 3.70 12.49
CA GLU A 153 -16.51 2.24 12.63
C GLU A 153 -16.38 1.56 11.27
N GLN A 154 -17.17 1.99 10.26
CA GLN A 154 -17.05 1.50 8.89
C GLN A 154 -15.66 1.73 8.30
N ARG A 155 -15.03 2.89 8.59
CA ARG A 155 -13.65 3.17 8.16
C ARG A 155 -12.62 2.21 8.75
N VAL A 156 -12.85 1.62 9.92
CA VAL A 156 -11.97 0.57 10.48
C VAL A 156 -12.05 -0.70 9.64
N PHE A 157 -13.24 -1.08 9.20
CA PHE A 157 -13.44 -2.21 8.30
C PHE A 157 -12.85 -1.95 6.91
N LEU A 158 -13.03 -0.75 6.36
CA LEU A 158 -12.38 -0.35 5.10
C LEU A 158 -10.86 -0.38 5.22
N ALA A 159 -10.29 0.14 6.31
CA ALA A 159 -8.84 0.09 6.54
C ALA A 159 -8.31 -1.36 6.58
N ARG A 160 -9.09 -2.31 7.08
CA ARG A 160 -8.77 -3.74 7.05
C ARG A 160 -8.79 -4.32 5.64
N LEU A 161 -9.79 -3.93 4.84
CA LEU A 161 -9.85 -4.31 3.42
C LEU A 161 -8.63 -3.76 2.66
N TYR A 162 -8.26 -2.50 2.89
CA TYR A 162 -7.06 -1.89 2.33
C TYR A 162 -5.78 -2.63 2.76
N TRP A 163 -5.67 -2.97 4.04
CA TRP A 163 -4.54 -3.69 4.61
C TRP A 163 -4.29 -5.03 3.92
N PHE A 164 -5.34 -5.87 3.80
CA PHE A 164 -5.22 -7.19 3.20
C PHE A 164 -5.26 -7.19 1.66
N THR A 165 -5.36 -6.02 1.03
CA THR A 165 -5.27 -5.87 -0.42
C THR A 165 -4.10 -5.00 -0.83
N ILE A 166 -4.25 -3.67 -0.79
CA ILE A 166 -3.26 -2.73 -1.30
C ILE A 166 -1.93 -2.80 -0.53
N GLU A 167 -1.93 -3.10 0.78
CA GLU A 167 -0.70 -3.17 1.56
C GLU A 167 -0.03 -4.56 1.58
N PHE A 168 -0.80 -5.61 1.86
CA PHE A 168 -0.29 -6.97 2.08
C PHE A 168 -0.94 -8.03 1.18
N GLY A 169 -1.47 -7.63 0.03
CA GLY A 169 -2.08 -8.56 -0.92
C GLY A 169 -1.06 -9.47 -1.63
N LEU A 170 -1.40 -10.75 -1.75
CA LEU A 170 -0.65 -11.76 -2.50
C LEU A 170 -1.47 -12.30 -3.67
N LEU A 171 -0.82 -13.03 -4.58
CA LEU A 171 -1.44 -13.75 -5.67
C LEU A 171 -1.03 -15.23 -5.65
N ASP A 172 -1.99 -16.15 -5.77
CA ASP A 172 -1.76 -17.55 -6.09
C ASP A 172 -1.87 -17.75 -7.60
N THR A 173 -0.72 -17.77 -8.28
CA THR A 173 -0.65 -17.84 -9.75
C THR A 173 -0.23 -19.23 -10.22
N PRO A 174 -0.45 -19.60 -11.49
CA PRO A 174 0.10 -20.83 -12.06
C PRO A 174 1.63 -20.94 -12.00
N LYS A 175 2.35 -19.82 -11.81
CA LYS A 175 3.82 -19.77 -11.62
C LYS A 175 4.22 -19.78 -10.13
N GLY A 176 3.28 -20.06 -9.23
CA GLY A 176 3.43 -19.98 -7.78
C GLY A 176 3.03 -18.63 -7.20
N LEU A 177 3.29 -18.48 -5.90
CA LEU A 177 2.95 -17.29 -5.12
C LEU A 177 3.61 -16.02 -5.70
N ARG A 178 2.89 -14.90 -5.76
CA ARG A 178 3.40 -13.57 -6.13
C ARG A 178 2.85 -12.49 -5.20
N ILE A 179 3.43 -11.30 -5.29
CA ILE A 179 3.11 -10.15 -4.42
C ILE A 179 2.53 -9.01 -5.25
N TYR A 180 1.47 -8.37 -4.76
CA TYR A 180 0.98 -7.08 -5.27
C TYR A 180 0.83 -6.01 -4.18
N GLY A 181 0.89 -6.38 -2.90
CA GLY A 181 0.81 -5.43 -1.78
C GLY A 181 2.05 -4.55 -1.66
N GLY A 182 1.88 -3.23 -1.61
CA GLY A 182 2.97 -2.25 -1.60
C GLY A 182 3.81 -2.28 -0.32
N GLY A 183 3.22 -2.60 0.84
CA GLY A 183 3.94 -2.82 2.09
C GLY A 183 4.93 -3.98 2.01
N VAL A 184 4.56 -5.04 1.30
CA VAL A 184 5.45 -6.18 1.04
C VAL A 184 6.50 -5.80 -0.02
N LEU A 185 6.08 -5.18 -1.13
CA LEU A 185 6.94 -4.80 -2.26
C LEU A 185 8.00 -3.76 -1.89
N SER A 186 7.82 -3.00 -0.82
CA SER A 186 8.78 -1.97 -0.37
C SER A 186 9.63 -2.36 0.84
N SER A 187 9.48 -3.59 1.35
CA SER A 187 10.22 -4.11 2.50
C SER A 187 10.91 -5.45 2.17
N PRO A 188 12.26 -5.56 2.30
CA PRO A 188 12.94 -6.83 2.10
C PRO A 188 12.48 -7.91 3.07
N GLY A 189 12.28 -7.54 4.35
CA GLY A 189 11.85 -8.47 5.41
C GLY A 189 10.45 -9.01 5.16
N GLU A 190 9.50 -8.15 4.78
CA GLU A 190 8.15 -8.58 4.43
C GLU A 190 8.13 -9.42 3.16
N THR A 191 8.91 -9.04 2.14
CA THR A 191 9.05 -9.82 0.90
C THR A 191 9.56 -11.24 1.17
N ASP A 192 10.57 -11.39 2.03
CA ASP A 192 11.08 -12.72 2.39
C ASP A 192 10.07 -13.51 3.23
N TYR A 193 9.51 -12.88 4.27
CA TYR A 193 8.55 -13.51 5.17
C TYR A 193 7.29 -13.99 4.43
N ALA A 194 6.67 -13.10 3.64
CA ALA A 194 5.45 -13.40 2.89
C ALA A 194 5.65 -14.54 1.88
N MET A 195 6.87 -14.74 1.38
CA MET A 195 7.17 -15.73 0.34
C MET A 195 7.68 -17.06 0.90
N ASN A 196 8.45 -17.03 1.99
CA ASN A 196 9.23 -18.18 2.44
C ASN A 196 8.82 -18.72 3.81
N ASN A 197 8.12 -17.95 4.65
CA ASN A 197 7.68 -18.47 5.95
C ASN A 197 6.61 -19.57 5.74
N THR A 198 6.80 -20.75 6.35
CA THR A 198 5.89 -21.90 6.20
C THR A 198 4.77 -21.95 7.24
N ASP A 199 4.89 -21.17 8.31
CA ASP A 199 3.96 -21.18 9.44
C ASP A 199 2.86 -20.09 9.32
N VAL A 200 2.99 -19.19 8.35
CA VAL A 200 2.01 -18.14 8.06
C VAL A 200 0.82 -18.67 7.27
N ASP A 201 -0.38 -18.20 7.63
CA ASP A 201 -1.59 -18.52 6.90
C ASP A 201 -1.68 -17.71 5.60
N ARG A 202 -1.70 -18.40 4.46
CA ARG A 202 -2.03 -17.79 3.17
C ARG A 202 -3.38 -18.32 2.72
N LYS A 203 -4.40 -17.47 2.72
CA LYS A 203 -5.79 -17.85 2.45
C LYS A 203 -6.25 -17.34 1.08
N PRO A 204 -7.15 -18.06 0.37
CA PRO A 204 -7.88 -17.47 -0.75
C PRO A 204 -8.63 -16.21 -0.30
N PHE A 205 -8.69 -15.20 -1.16
CA PHE A 205 -9.41 -13.97 -0.87
C PHE A 205 -10.92 -14.23 -0.74
N ASP A 206 -11.49 -13.81 0.39
CA ASP A 206 -12.93 -13.71 0.63
C ASP A 206 -13.17 -12.40 1.37
N ILE A 207 -14.03 -11.54 0.81
CA ILE A 207 -14.23 -10.19 1.35
C ILE A 207 -14.78 -10.21 2.78
N LEU A 208 -15.62 -11.18 3.13
CA LEU A 208 -16.21 -11.27 4.46
C LEU A 208 -15.20 -11.78 5.50
N ASP A 209 -14.38 -12.77 5.15
CA ASP A 209 -13.26 -13.24 5.98
C ASP A 209 -12.23 -12.11 6.20
N VAL A 210 -11.90 -11.37 5.13
CA VAL A 210 -11.03 -10.18 5.20
C VAL A 210 -11.60 -9.14 6.14
N LEU A 211 -12.88 -8.75 5.98
CA LEU A 211 -13.52 -7.74 6.83
C LEU A 211 -13.58 -8.14 8.31
N ARG A 212 -13.54 -9.44 8.62
CA ARG A 212 -13.59 -9.96 9.99
C ARG A 212 -12.23 -10.23 10.61
N THR A 213 -11.12 -10.11 9.87
CA THR A 213 -9.80 -10.53 10.35
C THR A 213 -9.05 -9.42 11.12
N PRO A 214 -8.74 -9.60 12.42
CA PRO A 214 -7.90 -8.65 13.15
C PRO A 214 -6.49 -8.56 12.55
N TYR A 215 -5.91 -7.37 12.52
CA TYR A 215 -4.52 -7.15 12.09
C TYR A 215 -3.80 -6.17 13.04
N ARG A 216 -2.47 -6.18 12.97
CA ARG A 216 -1.58 -5.23 13.66
C ARG A 216 -0.51 -4.77 12.71
N ILE A 217 -0.19 -3.48 12.80
CA ILE A 217 0.78 -2.81 11.91
C ILE A 217 2.24 -2.94 12.37
N ASP A 218 2.47 -3.45 13.58
CA ASP A 218 3.77 -3.46 14.25
C ASP A 218 4.35 -4.89 14.42
N ILE A 219 3.86 -5.84 13.61
CA ILE A 219 4.29 -7.25 13.62
C ILE A 219 4.37 -7.80 12.18
N MET A 220 5.13 -8.87 11.98
CA MET A 220 5.03 -9.68 10.75
C MET A 220 3.63 -10.29 10.66
N GLN A 221 3.04 -10.27 9.46
CA GLN A 221 1.62 -10.59 9.31
C GLN A 221 1.36 -12.09 9.47
N PRO A 222 0.50 -12.51 10.42
CA PRO A 222 0.21 -13.94 10.61
C PRO A 222 -0.74 -14.50 9.54
N ILE A 223 -1.39 -13.63 8.76
CA ILE A 223 -2.37 -13.99 7.72
C ILE A 223 -2.15 -13.08 6.51
N TYR A 224 -2.15 -13.68 5.32
CA TYR A 224 -2.21 -13.01 4.03
C TYR A 224 -3.41 -13.54 3.22
N TYR A 225 -3.98 -12.69 2.37
CA TYR A 225 -5.04 -13.07 1.44
C TYR A 225 -4.54 -13.05 -0.01
N MET A 226 -4.97 -14.05 -0.78
CA MET A 226 -4.49 -14.31 -2.12
C MET A 226 -5.62 -14.15 -3.14
N LEU A 227 -5.43 -13.24 -4.09
CA LEU A 227 -6.15 -13.27 -5.37
C LEU A 227 -5.45 -14.26 -6.32
N THR A 228 -5.95 -14.44 -7.54
CA THR A 228 -5.26 -15.23 -8.57
C THR A 228 -4.54 -14.37 -9.60
N LYS A 229 -5.00 -13.13 -9.77
CA LYS A 229 -4.46 -12.09 -10.65
C LYS A 229 -4.91 -10.72 -10.15
N VAL A 230 -4.18 -9.64 -10.48
CA VAL A 230 -4.53 -8.29 -10.00
C VAL A 230 -5.94 -7.87 -10.46
N SER A 231 -6.37 -8.32 -11.64
CA SER A 231 -7.70 -8.04 -12.18
C SER A 231 -8.87 -8.65 -11.38
N ASP A 232 -8.63 -9.53 -10.40
CA ASP A 232 -9.69 -10.01 -9.50
C ASP A 232 -10.23 -8.86 -8.62
N LEU A 233 -9.45 -7.79 -8.42
CA LEU A 233 -9.91 -6.55 -7.78
C LEU A 233 -11.10 -5.90 -8.52
N ASP A 234 -11.29 -6.19 -9.80
CA ASP A 234 -12.45 -5.70 -10.56
C ASP A 234 -13.77 -6.27 -10.05
N GLU A 235 -13.77 -7.42 -9.36
CA GLU A 235 -14.98 -7.95 -8.73
C GLU A 235 -15.39 -7.11 -7.53
N ILE A 236 -14.42 -6.70 -6.69
CA ILE A 236 -14.68 -5.83 -5.55
C ILE A 236 -15.11 -4.43 -6.03
N ARG A 237 -14.46 -3.93 -7.08
CA ARG A 237 -14.77 -2.63 -7.70
C ARG A 237 -16.20 -2.55 -8.27
N LYS A 238 -16.81 -3.68 -8.62
CA LYS A 238 -18.20 -3.70 -9.16
C LYS A 238 -19.26 -3.45 -8.08
N PHE A 239 -18.92 -3.62 -6.80
CA PHE A 239 -19.84 -3.30 -5.73
C PHE A 239 -20.08 -1.80 -5.67
N GLU A 240 -21.35 -1.43 -5.54
CA GLU A 240 -21.71 -0.09 -5.15
C GLU A 240 -21.31 0.14 -3.68
N VAL A 241 -21.22 1.41 -3.26
CA VAL A 241 -20.85 1.72 -1.87
C VAL A 241 -21.79 1.04 -0.88
N ASP A 242 -23.09 0.98 -1.21
CA ASP A 242 -24.10 0.35 -0.35
C ASP A 242 -23.86 -1.16 -0.18
N ASP A 243 -23.47 -1.88 -1.23
CA ASP A 243 -23.17 -3.31 -1.16
C ASP A 243 -21.99 -3.59 -0.20
N ILE A 244 -20.95 -2.74 -0.25
CA ILE A 244 -19.81 -2.83 0.67
C ILE A 244 -20.24 -2.57 2.11
N MET A 245 -21.15 -1.61 2.33
CA MET A 245 -21.65 -1.32 3.68
C MET A 245 -22.57 -2.43 4.22
N GLU A 246 -23.29 -3.14 3.35
CA GLU A 246 -24.02 -4.36 3.73
C GLU A 246 -23.05 -5.46 4.18
N LEU A 247 -21.95 -5.67 3.47
CA LEU A 247 -20.90 -6.62 3.87
C LEU A 247 -20.24 -6.23 5.20
N VAL A 248 -20.02 -4.93 5.45
CA VAL A 248 -19.53 -4.44 6.75
C VAL A 248 -20.54 -4.76 7.85
N THR A 249 -21.82 -4.49 7.62
CA THR A 249 -22.90 -4.78 8.59
C THR A 249 -22.97 -6.28 8.88
N GLN A 250 -22.81 -7.13 7.85
CA GLN A 250 -22.74 -8.58 8.01
C GLN A 250 -21.51 -9.01 8.82
N ALA A 251 -20.35 -8.42 8.56
CA ALA A 251 -19.12 -8.68 9.31
C ALA A 251 -19.25 -8.31 10.79
N GLU A 252 -19.90 -7.18 11.09
CA GLU A 252 -20.22 -6.76 12.47
C GLU A 252 -21.16 -7.76 13.17
N ALA A 253 -22.22 -8.19 12.48
CA ALA A 253 -23.19 -9.15 13.03
C ALA A 253 -22.55 -10.51 13.35
N LEU A 254 -21.57 -10.94 12.56
CA LEU A 254 -20.84 -12.19 12.76
C LEU A 254 -19.68 -12.07 13.76
N GLY A 255 -19.30 -10.85 14.14
CA GLY A 255 -18.13 -10.56 14.97
C GLY A 255 -16.79 -10.82 14.27
N LEU A 256 -15.73 -10.23 14.81
CA LEU A 256 -14.36 -10.47 14.33
C LEU A 256 -13.91 -11.91 14.63
N HIS A 257 -13.00 -12.42 13.80
CA HIS A 257 -12.27 -13.65 14.09
C HIS A 257 -11.35 -13.49 15.30
N ASP A 258 -10.97 -14.62 15.91
CA ASP A 258 -9.96 -14.63 16.96
C ASP A 258 -8.61 -14.13 16.42
N ALA A 259 -7.95 -13.24 17.16
CA ALA A 259 -6.64 -12.73 16.77
C ALA A 259 -5.57 -13.83 16.88
N LYS A 260 -4.76 -13.99 15.81
CA LYS A 260 -3.59 -14.89 15.81
C LYS A 260 -2.34 -14.32 16.47
N PHE A 261 -2.42 -13.09 16.97
CA PHE A 261 -1.35 -12.41 17.69
C PHE A 261 -1.77 -12.13 19.14
N PRO A 262 -0.81 -12.07 20.08
CA PRO A 262 -1.11 -11.69 21.45
C PRO A 262 -1.78 -10.32 21.52
N VAL A 263 -2.75 -10.18 22.43
CA VAL A 263 -3.30 -8.88 22.82
C VAL A 263 -2.13 -8.00 23.25
N LYS A 264 -2.05 -6.78 22.71
CA LYS A 264 -1.01 -5.82 23.07
C LYS A 264 -1.03 -5.66 24.59
N GLN A 265 0.05 -6.09 25.28
CA GLN A 265 0.22 -5.75 26.69
C GLN A 265 0.18 -4.23 26.77
N ALA A 266 -0.68 -3.69 27.64
CA ALA A 266 -0.75 -2.26 27.84
C ALA A 266 0.63 -1.76 28.28
N SER A 267 1.28 -1.00 27.41
CA SER A 267 2.51 -0.26 27.70
C SER A 267 2.21 0.94 28.56
#